data_AF-A0A7V8D2C3-F1
#
_entry.id   AF-A0A7V8D2C3-F1
#
_cell.length_a   1.000
_cell.length_b   1.000
_cell.length_c   1.000
_cell.angle_alpha   90.00
_cell.angle_beta   90.00
_cell.angle_gamma   90.00
#
_symmetry.space_group_name_H-M   'P 1'
#
loop_
_entity.id
_entity.type
_entity.pdbx_description
1 polymer ?
#
loop_
_entity_poly.entity_id
_entity_poly.type
_entity_poly.pdbx_seq_one_letter_code
_entity_poly.pdbx_strand_id
1 'polypeptide(L)'
;MALFGSQLIDQIIALLAAHHRSLSLPLGAAEVDVTDFAEAPIRRDLALLIAVANGEHMRSAALVAEAERALAGLMALLRSNALGAPTTLPDDFWRSDLGIVASRVRWWVSGEDLITISNAAALAFGANTQANRMRIARAIESGLLEWVPDPSVANPQQNRRVLRPQVERLRDLRALPE
;
A
#
# COMPACT_ATOMS: atom_id res chain seq x y z
N MET A 1 -4.63 11.10 -20.75
CA MET A 1 -3.61 11.93 -20.08
C MET A 1 -3.06 11.13 -18.91
N ALA A 2 -1.74 11.09 -18.75
CA ALA A 2 -1.11 10.51 -17.56
C ALA A 2 -1.53 11.31 -16.33
N LEU A 3 -1.91 10.62 -15.25
CA LEU A 3 -2.35 11.25 -14.01
C LEU A 3 -1.15 11.63 -13.14
N PHE A 4 -0.06 10.88 -13.25
CA PHE A 4 1.18 11.12 -12.52
C PHE A 4 2.34 11.20 -13.52
N GLY A 5 3.25 12.15 -13.30
CA GLY A 5 4.40 12.41 -14.16
C GLY A 5 5.74 12.19 -13.46
N SER A 6 6.83 12.30 -14.21
CA SER A 6 8.21 12.18 -13.69
C SER A 6 8.52 13.18 -12.58
N GLN A 7 7.87 14.34 -12.55
CA GLN A 7 8.00 15.33 -11.48
C GLN A 7 7.64 14.75 -10.10
N LEU A 8 6.66 13.83 -10.02
CA LEU A 8 6.30 13.18 -8.76
C LEU A 8 7.45 12.28 -8.26
N ILE A 9 8.16 11.61 -9.18
CA ILE A 9 9.33 10.78 -8.84
C ILE A 9 10.41 11.65 -8.20
N ASP A 10 10.70 12.80 -8.81
CA ASP A 10 11.73 13.71 -8.32
C ASP A 10 11.36 14.30 -6.95
N GLN A 11 10.08 14.64 -6.74
CA GLN A 11 9.57 15.11 -5.45
C GLN A 11 9.71 14.03 -4.36
N ILE A 12 9.36 12.78 -4.67
CA ILE A 12 9.48 11.67 -3.71
C ILE A 12 10.95 11.43 -3.36
N ILE A 13 11.84 11.37 -4.35
CA ILE A 13 13.28 11.19 -4.12
C ILE A 13 13.84 12.33 -3.25
N ALA A 14 13.47 13.57 -3.54
CA ALA A 14 13.90 14.73 -2.76
C ALA A 14 13.42 14.63 -1.30
N LEU A 15 12.19 14.21 -1.06
CA LEU A 15 11.64 14.01 0.29
C LEU A 15 12.36 12.90 1.04
N LEU A 16 12.63 11.76 0.37
CA LEU A 16 13.36 10.64 0.97
C LEU A 16 14.79 11.04 1.35
N ALA A 17 15.49 11.74 0.46
CA ALA A 17 16.85 12.23 0.72
C ALA A 17 16.87 13.29 1.83
N ALA A 18 15.88 14.19 1.88
CA ALA A 18 15.75 15.16 2.97
C ALA A 18 15.48 14.48 4.32
N HIS A 19 14.62 13.47 4.35
CA HIS A 19 14.34 12.69 5.56
C HIS A 19 15.57 11.90 6.02
N HIS A 20 16.28 11.26 5.10
CA HIS A 20 17.51 10.53 5.44
C HIS A 20 18.58 11.47 5.99
N ARG A 21 18.74 12.68 5.41
CA ARG A 21 19.63 13.72 5.96
C ARG A 21 19.22 14.17 7.35
N SER A 22 17.93 14.38 7.61
CA SER A 22 17.48 14.79 8.95
C SER A 22 17.69 13.72 10.01
N LEU A 23 17.65 12.44 9.63
CA LEU A 23 17.92 11.31 10.52
C LEU A 23 19.41 11.01 10.73
N SER A 24 20.26 11.29 9.73
CA SER A 24 21.71 11.04 9.79
C SER A 24 22.47 12.13 10.55
N LEU A 25 22.00 13.39 10.50
CA LEU A 25 22.63 14.54 11.16
C LEU A 25 22.86 14.33 12.68
N PRO A 26 21.88 13.83 13.46
CA PRO A 26 22.06 13.57 14.90
C PRO A 26 22.95 12.37 15.20
N LEU A 27 23.17 11.48 14.21
CA LEU A 27 23.92 10.24 14.37
C LEU A 27 25.41 10.39 13.99
N GLY A 28 25.83 11.55 13.50
CA GLY A 28 27.21 11.80 13.06
C GLY A 28 27.62 10.97 11.83
N ALA A 29 26.65 10.42 11.10
CA ALA A 29 26.89 9.68 9.86
C ALA A 29 27.27 10.65 8.73
N ALA A 30 28.05 10.17 7.75
CA ALA A 30 28.38 10.94 6.56
C ALA A 30 27.10 11.39 5.85
N GLU A 31 27.09 12.61 5.30
CA GLU A 31 25.99 13.13 4.50
C GLU A 31 25.69 12.15 3.36
N VAL A 32 24.47 11.60 3.36
CA VAL A 32 24.00 10.85 2.19
C VAL A 32 23.61 11.85 1.13
N ASP A 33 24.26 11.74 -0.03
CA ASP A 33 24.02 12.64 -1.14
C ASP A 33 22.70 12.28 -1.84
N VAL A 34 21.99 13.30 -2.32
CA VAL A 34 20.75 13.12 -3.10
C VAL A 34 21.03 12.29 -4.36
N THR A 35 22.26 12.38 -4.87
CA THR A 35 22.75 11.64 -6.03
C THR A 35 22.76 10.12 -5.82
N ASP A 36 22.99 9.65 -4.58
CA ASP A 36 22.90 8.23 -4.23
C ASP A 36 21.47 7.69 -4.38
N PHE A 37 20.46 8.53 -4.12
CA PHE A 37 19.05 8.18 -4.34
C PHE A 37 18.60 8.35 -5.80
N ALA A 38 19.23 9.25 -6.55
CA ALA A 38 18.92 9.48 -7.96
C ALA A 38 19.35 8.30 -8.85
N GLU A 39 20.45 7.62 -8.50
CA GLU A 39 20.91 6.39 -9.16
C GLU A 39 20.34 5.12 -8.53
N ALA A 40 19.63 5.23 -7.39
CA ALA A 40 19.11 4.08 -6.68
C ALA A 40 18.00 3.34 -7.45
N PRO A 41 17.87 2.01 -7.25
CA PRO A 41 16.79 1.18 -7.79
C PRO A 41 15.38 1.74 -7.55
N ILE A 42 15.19 2.52 -6.48
CA ILE A 42 13.92 3.15 -6.13
C ILE A 42 13.37 4.06 -7.23
N ARG A 43 14.22 4.72 -8.02
CA ARG A 43 13.77 5.58 -9.13
C ARG A 43 13.11 4.78 -10.24
N ARG A 44 13.72 3.64 -10.59
CA ARG A 44 13.16 2.68 -11.55
C ARG A 44 11.85 2.09 -11.02
N ASP A 45 11.84 1.71 -9.75
CA ASP A 45 10.64 1.16 -9.10
C ASP A 45 9.50 2.18 -9.12
N LEU A 46 9.75 3.44 -8.74
CA LEU A 46 8.75 4.51 -8.78
C LEU A 46 8.23 4.77 -10.21
N ALA A 47 9.10 4.74 -11.21
CA ALA A 47 8.70 4.89 -12.61
C ALA A 47 7.75 3.76 -13.04
N LEU A 48 8.08 2.51 -12.71
CA LEU A 48 7.21 1.36 -12.96
C LEU A 48 5.85 1.50 -12.26
N LEU A 49 5.86 1.85 -10.96
CA LEU A 49 4.64 2.01 -10.17
C LEU A 49 3.73 3.11 -10.74
N ILE A 50 4.31 4.22 -11.20
CA ILE A 50 3.56 5.31 -11.85
C ILE A 50 2.97 4.84 -13.18
N ALA A 51 3.74 4.16 -14.03
CA ALA A 51 3.24 3.64 -15.31
C ALA A 51 2.08 2.65 -15.10
N VAL A 52 2.19 1.77 -14.10
CA VAL A 52 1.09 0.88 -13.69
C VAL A 52 -0.12 1.68 -13.20
N ALA A 53 0.06 2.69 -12.33
CA ALA A 53 -1.03 3.50 -11.80
C ALA A 53 -1.74 4.37 -12.87
N ASN A 54 -1.02 4.76 -13.92
CA ASN A 54 -1.55 5.43 -15.10
C ASN A 54 -2.28 4.48 -16.06
N GLY A 55 -2.17 3.16 -15.86
CA GLY A 55 -2.78 2.15 -16.73
C GLY A 55 -2.02 1.92 -18.05
N GLU A 56 -0.72 2.24 -18.09
CA GLU A 56 0.11 2.14 -19.30
C GLU A 56 0.54 0.69 -19.61
N HIS A 57 0.32 -0.22 -18.66
CA HIS A 57 0.72 -1.62 -18.78
C HIS A 57 -0.46 -2.59 -18.83
N MET A 58 -0.39 -3.53 -19.77
CA MET A 58 -1.22 -4.73 -19.75
C MET A 58 -0.71 -5.70 -18.68
N ARG A 59 -1.66 -6.33 -17.97
CA ARG A 59 -1.37 -7.24 -16.87
C ARG A 59 -0.76 -8.55 -17.41
N SER A 60 0.41 -8.91 -16.91
CA SER A 60 1.07 -10.20 -17.14
C SER A 60 1.65 -10.71 -15.82
N ALA A 61 1.81 -12.03 -15.68
CA ALA A 61 2.31 -12.61 -14.43
C ALA A 61 3.69 -12.05 -14.04
N ALA A 62 4.59 -11.89 -15.02
CA ALA A 62 5.92 -11.33 -14.79
C ALA A 62 5.87 -9.87 -14.32
N LEU A 63 5.02 -9.05 -14.94
CA LEU A 63 4.91 -7.63 -14.59
C LEU A 63 4.19 -7.43 -13.25
N VAL A 64 3.22 -8.29 -12.93
CA VAL A 64 2.58 -8.31 -11.60
C VAL A 64 3.63 -8.59 -10.53
N ALA A 65 4.49 -9.60 -10.71
CA ALA A 65 5.55 -9.91 -9.76
C ALA A 65 6.63 -8.81 -9.66
N GLU A 66 6.92 -8.08 -10.75
CA GLU A 66 7.82 -6.93 -10.71
C GLU A 66 7.19 -5.75 -9.94
N ALA A 67 5.95 -5.39 -10.27
CA ALA A 67 5.23 -4.31 -9.61
C ALA A 67 4.98 -4.60 -8.12
N GLU A 68 4.68 -5.86 -7.76
CA GLU A 68 4.51 -6.28 -6.38
C GLU A 68 5.81 -6.13 -5.57
N ARG A 69 6.95 -6.53 -6.14
CA ARG A 69 8.27 -6.34 -5.50
C ARG A 69 8.62 -4.85 -5.34
N ALA A 70 8.44 -4.05 -6.40
CA ALA A 70 8.67 -2.61 -6.36
C ALA A 70 7.79 -1.92 -5.30
N LEU A 71 6.51 -2.29 -5.25
CA LEU A 71 5.57 -1.78 -4.27
C LEU A 71 5.94 -2.23 -2.84
N ALA A 72 6.30 -3.49 -2.64
CA ALA A 72 6.72 -4.00 -1.34
C ALA A 72 7.97 -3.27 -0.84
N GLY A 73 8.96 -3.02 -1.71
CA GLY A 73 10.16 -2.24 -1.40
C GLY A 73 9.83 -0.81 -1.00
N LEU A 74 8.98 -0.12 -1.77
CA LEU A 74 8.52 1.23 -1.45
C LEU A 74 7.79 1.28 -0.10
N MET A 75 6.86 0.35 0.14
CA MET A 75 6.08 0.31 1.38
C MET A 75 6.94 -0.03 2.59
N ALA A 76 7.93 -0.92 2.43
CA ALA A 76 8.91 -1.20 3.47
C ALA A 76 9.74 0.04 3.80
N LEU A 77 10.17 0.79 2.79
CA LEU A 77 10.91 2.04 2.96
C LEU A 77 10.06 3.09 3.69
N LEU A 78 8.79 3.28 3.29
CA LEU A 78 7.87 4.24 3.93
C LEU A 78 7.49 3.87 5.37
N ARG A 79 7.46 2.57 5.69
CA ARG A 79 7.17 2.08 7.05
C ARG A 79 8.41 1.91 7.90
N SER A 80 9.60 1.96 7.28
CA SER A 80 10.86 1.84 8.00
C SER A 80 10.98 2.97 9.01
N ASN A 81 11.37 2.61 10.23
CA ASN A 81 11.72 3.57 11.27
C ASN A 81 12.91 3.02 12.04
N ALA A 82 13.63 3.92 12.70
CA ALA A 82 14.84 3.59 13.45
C ALA A 82 14.61 2.57 14.59
N LEU A 83 13.37 2.40 15.05
CA LEU A 83 13.01 1.49 16.14
C LEU A 83 12.59 0.10 15.64
N GLY A 84 12.51 -0.13 14.33
CA GLY A 84 12.02 -1.38 13.74
C GLY A 84 10.57 -1.73 14.09
N ALA A 85 9.82 -0.78 14.66
CA ALA A 85 8.44 -1.00 15.08
C ALA A 85 7.51 -1.01 13.86
N PRO A 86 6.42 -1.79 13.83
CA PRO A 86 5.44 -1.70 12.76
C PRO A 86 4.72 -0.34 12.83
N THR A 87 5.03 0.56 11.89
CA THR A 87 4.32 1.85 11.75
C THR A 87 3.20 1.72 10.72
N THR A 88 1.99 2.10 11.10
CA THR A 88 0.86 2.26 10.18
C THR A 88 0.96 3.59 9.46
N LEU A 89 0.68 3.60 8.16
CA LEU A 89 0.61 4.85 7.41
C LEU A 89 -0.66 5.62 7.81
N PRO A 90 -0.56 6.93 8.05
CA PRO A 90 -1.71 7.75 8.46
C PRO A 90 -2.76 7.84 7.34
N ASP A 91 -4.02 8.09 7.68
CA ASP A 91 -5.10 8.18 6.69
C ASP A 91 -4.84 9.25 5.61
N ASP A 92 -4.23 10.38 5.97
CA ASP A 92 -3.89 11.45 5.03
C ASP A 92 -2.80 11.05 4.02
N PHE A 93 -1.94 10.09 4.34
CA PHE A 93 -0.98 9.55 3.36
C PHE A 93 -1.72 9.00 2.14
N TRP A 94 -2.83 8.28 2.35
CA TRP A 94 -3.61 7.68 1.27
C TRP A 94 -4.31 8.68 0.36
N ARG A 95 -4.36 9.96 0.76
CA ARG A 95 -4.87 11.09 -0.03
C ARG A 95 -3.79 11.80 -0.85
N SER A 96 -2.51 11.54 -0.55
CA SER A 96 -1.39 12.09 -1.32
C SER A 96 -1.26 11.40 -2.68
N ASP A 97 -0.58 12.04 -3.64
CA ASP A 97 -0.32 11.45 -4.95
C ASP A 97 0.38 10.08 -4.85
N LEU A 98 1.36 9.95 -3.95
CA LEU A 98 2.05 8.68 -3.70
C LEU A 98 1.11 7.63 -3.10
N GLY A 99 0.25 8.04 -2.16
CA GLY A 99 -0.79 7.17 -1.61
C GLY A 99 -1.77 6.68 -2.68
N ILE A 100 -2.16 7.54 -3.61
CA ILE A 100 -3.03 7.20 -4.73
C ILE A 100 -2.31 6.25 -5.70
N VAL A 101 -1.04 6.50 -6.04
CA VAL A 101 -0.21 5.59 -6.86
C VAL A 101 -0.12 4.22 -6.20
N ALA A 102 0.27 4.15 -4.93
CA ALA A 102 0.37 2.90 -4.18
C ALA A 102 -0.95 2.13 -4.16
N SER A 103 -2.07 2.84 -3.99
CA SER A 103 -3.41 2.25 -4.00
C SER A 103 -3.75 1.68 -5.37
N ARG A 104 -3.58 2.45 -6.45
CA ARG A 104 -3.83 2.00 -7.82
C ARG A 104 -2.99 0.80 -8.21
N VAL A 105 -1.70 0.80 -7.85
CA VAL A 105 -0.83 -0.37 -8.07
C VAL A 105 -1.32 -1.57 -7.27
N ARG A 106 -1.65 -1.41 -5.98
CA ARG A 106 -2.20 -2.51 -5.17
C ARG A 106 -3.45 -3.10 -5.80
N TRP A 107 -4.34 -2.26 -6.30
CA TRP A 107 -5.52 -2.68 -7.05
C TRP A 107 -5.17 -3.47 -8.31
N TRP A 108 -4.26 -2.95 -9.12
CA TRP A 108 -3.81 -3.61 -10.35
C TRP A 108 -3.12 -4.96 -10.08
N VAL A 109 -2.29 -5.05 -9.03
CA VAL A 109 -1.62 -6.29 -8.60
C VAL A 109 -2.65 -7.30 -8.09
N SER A 110 -3.55 -6.88 -7.20
CA SER A 110 -4.55 -7.74 -6.57
C SER A 110 -5.64 -8.20 -7.54
N GLY A 111 -5.82 -7.51 -8.66
CA GLY A 111 -6.83 -7.88 -9.65
C GLY A 111 -8.25 -7.87 -9.07
N GLU A 112 -8.95 -8.99 -9.22
CA GLU A 112 -10.35 -9.16 -8.82
C GLU A 112 -10.53 -9.61 -7.36
N ASP A 113 -9.44 -9.78 -6.62
CA ASP A 113 -9.48 -10.32 -5.26
C ASP A 113 -9.84 -9.30 -4.19
N LEU A 114 -9.90 -8.00 -4.52
CA LEU A 114 -10.29 -6.97 -3.57
C LEU A 114 -11.81 -6.93 -3.40
N ILE A 115 -12.26 -7.06 -2.15
CA ILE A 115 -13.69 -7.05 -1.79
C ILE A 115 -14.01 -5.96 -0.78
N THR A 116 -15.27 -5.51 -0.79
CA THR A 116 -15.79 -4.52 0.17
C THR A 116 -15.85 -5.13 1.57
N ILE A 117 -15.87 -4.27 2.60
CA ILE A 117 -16.07 -4.69 4.00
C ILE A 117 -17.39 -5.48 4.18
N SER A 118 -18.44 -5.08 3.47
CA SER A 118 -19.74 -5.77 3.46
C SER A 118 -19.62 -7.20 2.91
N ASN A 119 -18.91 -7.36 1.78
CA ASN A 119 -18.69 -8.68 1.17
C ASN A 119 -17.76 -9.53 2.05
N ALA A 120 -16.73 -8.93 2.64
CA ALA A 120 -15.84 -9.61 3.57
C ALA A 120 -16.58 -10.13 4.80
N ALA A 121 -17.51 -9.34 5.36
CA ALA A 121 -18.35 -9.74 6.47
C ALA A 121 -19.25 -10.92 6.11
N ALA A 122 -19.88 -10.90 4.93
CA ALA A 122 -20.68 -12.02 4.44
C ALA A 122 -19.82 -13.27 4.21
N LEU A 123 -18.63 -13.12 3.66
CA LEU A 123 -17.71 -14.22 3.36
C LEU A 123 -17.15 -14.87 4.64
N ALA A 124 -16.71 -14.07 5.61
CA ALA A 124 -16.09 -14.58 6.84
C ALA A 124 -17.10 -15.08 7.88
N PHE A 125 -18.31 -14.52 7.90
CA PHE A 125 -19.27 -14.74 8.99
C PHE A 125 -20.67 -15.16 8.52
N GLY A 126 -20.85 -15.44 7.23
CA GLY A 126 -22.10 -15.91 6.63
C GLY A 126 -23.19 -14.83 6.46
N ALA A 127 -23.02 -13.63 7.01
CA ALA A 127 -24.01 -12.56 6.90
C ALA A 127 -23.39 -11.15 6.99
N ASN A 128 -23.93 -10.22 6.22
CA ASN A 128 -23.56 -8.80 6.25
C ASN A 128 -24.32 -8.02 7.34
N THR A 129 -24.07 -8.35 8.60
CA THR A 129 -24.62 -7.59 9.74
C THR A 129 -23.67 -6.47 10.17
N GLN A 130 -24.18 -5.46 10.88
CA GLN A 130 -23.34 -4.39 11.44
C GLN A 130 -22.27 -4.94 12.38
N ALA A 131 -22.62 -5.92 13.22
CA ALA A 131 -21.67 -6.59 14.11
C ALA A 131 -20.54 -7.26 13.33
N ASN A 132 -20.85 -7.98 12.24
CA ASN A 132 -19.85 -8.64 11.40
C ASN A 132 -18.94 -7.64 10.67
N ARG A 133 -19.49 -6.53 10.16
CA ARG A 133 -18.69 -5.44 9.58
C ARG A 133 -17.72 -4.83 10.60
N MET A 134 -18.17 -4.63 11.84
CA MET A 134 -17.32 -4.12 12.92
C MET A 134 -16.17 -5.07 13.25
N ARG A 135 -16.39 -6.39 13.13
CA ARG A 135 -15.33 -7.38 13.34
C ARG A 135 -14.27 -7.36 12.24
N ILE A 136 -14.67 -7.14 10.98
CA ILE A 136 -13.71 -6.88 9.89
C ILE A 136 -12.93 -5.58 10.14
N ALA A 137 -13.60 -4.50 10.56
CA ALA A 137 -12.92 -3.24 10.87
C ALA A 137 -11.86 -3.42 11.97
N ARG A 138 -12.18 -4.14 13.04
CA ARG A 138 -11.20 -4.46 14.11
C ARG A 138 -10.05 -5.35 13.62
N ALA A 139 -10.33 -6.29 12.71
CA ALA A 139 -9.28 -7.12 12.11
C ALA A 139 -8.33 -6.28 11.24
N ILE A 140 -8.83 -5.23 10.59
CA ILE A 140 -8.00 -4.24 9.90
C ILE A 140 -7.18 -3.42 10.89
N GLU A 141 -7.82 -2.88 11.93
CA GLU A 141 -7.17 -2.03 12.94
C GLU A 141 -6.07 -2.77 13.71
N SER A 142 -6.25 -4.06 13.97
CA SER A 142 -5.25 -4.94 14.60
C SER A 142 -4.15 -5.43 13.66
N GLY A 143 -4.24 -5.11 12.36
CA GLY A 143 -3.28 -5.56 11.35
C GLY A 143 -3.45 -7.02 10.89
N LEU A 144 -4.51 -7.70 11.32
CA LEU A 144 -4.83 -9.06 10.88
C LEU A 144 -5.28 -9.11 9.42
N LEU A 145 -5.94 -8.06 8.95
CA LEU A 145 -6.29 -7.87 7.54
C LEU A 145 -5.59 -6.63 7.00
N GLU A 146 -4.97 -6.78 5.84
CA GLU A 146 -4.54 -5.62 5.07
C GLU A 146 -5.72 -5.00 4.35
N TRP A 147 -5.67 -3.68 4.21
CA TRP A 147 -6.67 -2.94 3.45
C TRP A 147 -6.02 -2.00 2.43
N VAL A 148 -6.81 -1.66 1.42
CA VAL A 148 -6.43 -0.74 0.34
C VAL A 148 -7.61 0.20 0.10
N PRO A 149 -7.39 1.51 -0.05
CA PRO A 149 -8.46 2.42 -0.47
C PRO A 149 -8.79 2.20 -1.95
N ASP A 150 -10.07 2.26 -2.28
CA ASP A 150 -10.61 2.30 -3.62
C ASP A 150 -10.52 3.72 -4.17
N PRO A 151 -9.64 4.00 -5.15
CA PRO A 151 -9.49 5.35 -5.69
C PRO A 151 -10.72 5.80 -6.49
N SER A 152 -11.65 4.90 -6.84
CA SER A 152 -12.90 5.22 -7.53
C SER A 152 -14.04 5.65 -6.59
N VAL A 153 -13.88 5.41 -5.27
CA VAL A 153 -14.92 5.72 -4.27
C VAL A 153 -14.50 6.93 -3.45
N ALA A 154 -15.23 8.03 -3.60
CA ALA A 154 -14.94 9.28 -2.89
C ALA A 154 -15.16 9.19 -1.37
N ASN A 155 -16.10 8.36 -0.91
CA ASN A 155 -16.43 8.25 0.51
C ASN A 155 -15.35 7.45 1.27
N PRO A 156 -14.59 8.07 2.20
CA PRO A 156 -13.51 7.39 2.94
C PRO A 156 -13.99 6.23 3.82
N GLN A 157 -15.25 6.24 4.25
CA GLN A 157 -15.81 5.15 5.05
C GLN A 157 -16.13 3.91 4.19
N GLN A 158 -16.33 4.10 2.88
CA GLN A 158 -16.75 3.05 1.96
C GLN A 158 -15.66 2.64 0.99
N ASN A 159 -14.55 3.39 0.90
CA ASN A 159 -13.49 3.10 -0.04
C ASN A 159 -12.56 1.97 0.44
N ARG A 160 -12.65 1.53 1.69
CA ARG A 160 -11.80 0.43 2.17
C ARG A 160 -12.14 -0.89 1.47
N ARG A 161 -11.11 -1.57 0.98
CA ARG A 161 -11.17 -2.95 0.46
C ARG A 161 -10.19 -3.82 1.22
N VAL A 162 -10.50 -5.11 1.28
CA VAL A 162 -9.61 -6.14 1.82
C VAL A 162 -9.42 -7.25 0.80
N LEU A 163 -8.34 -8.00 0.93
CA LEU A 163 -8.05 -9.15 0.06
C LEU A 163 -8.95 -10.33 0.41
N ARG A 164 -9.69 -10.84 -0.57
CA ARG A 164 -10.52 -12.05 -0.43
C ARG A 164 -9.74 -13.23 0.17
N PRO A 165 -8.52 -13.56 -0.28
CA PRO A 165 -7.75 -14.66 0.32
C PRO A 165 -7.38 -14.46 1.80
N GLN A 166 -7.27 -13.22 2.28
CA GLN A 166 -7.07 -12.96 3.71
C GLN A 166 -8.36 -13.20 4.51
N VAL A 167 -9.50 -12.82 3.94
CA VAL A 167 -10.82 -13.02 4.55
C VAL A 167 -11.19 -14.50 4.60
N GLU A 168 -10.87 -15.26 3.56
CA GLU A 168 -11.05 -16.73 3.54
C GLU A 168 -10.20 -17.40 4.62
N ARG A 169 -8.91 -17.03 4.74
CA ARG A 169 -8.06 -17.52 5.84
C ARG A 169 -8.61 -17.16 7.21
N LEU A 170 -9.14 -15.94 7.38
CA LEU A 170 -9.78 -15.52 8.63
C LEU A 170 -11.00 -16.37 8.97
N ARG A 171 -11.80 -16.74 7.97
CA ARG A 171 -12.95 -17.65 8.14
C ARG A 171 -12.47 -19.02 8.62
N ASP A 172 -11.46 -19.56 7.97
CA ASP A 172 -10.98 -20.93 8.19
C ASP A 172 -10.31 -21.08 9.56
N LEU A 173 -9.52 -20.09 10.00
CA LEU A 173 -8.97 -20.03 11.36
C LEU A 173 -10.05 -20.08 12.44
N ARG A 174 -11.25 -19.61 12.12
CA ARG A 174 -12.40 -19.61 13.03
C ARG A 174 -13.20 -20.91 13.02
N ALA A 175 -13.03 -21.72 11.98
CA ALA A 175 -13.71 -23.01 11.83
C ALA A 175 -12.93 -24.16 12.47
N LEU A 176 -11.68 -23.93 12.89
CA LEU A 176 -10.88 -24.91 13.64
C LEU A 176 -11.44 -25.02 15.08
N PRO A 177 -11.73 -26.24 15.58
CA PRO A 177 -12.06 -26.46 16.98
C PRO A 177 -10.84 -26.17 17.87
N GLU A 178 -11.09 -25.67 19.09
CA GLU A 178 -10.07 -25.44 20.14
C GLU A 178 -9.33 -26.72 20.54
#